data_AF-S9Q9D0-F1
#
_entry.id   AF-S9Q9D0-F1
#
_cell.length_a   1.000
_cell.length_b   1.000
_cell.length_c   1.000
_cell.angle_alpha   90.00
_cell.angle_beta   90.00
_cell.angle_gamma   90.00
#
_symmetry.space_group_name_H-M   'P 1'
#
loop_
_entity.id
_entity.type
_entity.pdbx_description
1 polymer ?
#
loop_
_entity_poly.entity_id
_entity_poly.type
_entity_poly.pdbx_seq_one_letter_code
_entity_poly.pdbx_strand_id
1 'polypeptide(L)' 'MLEVKTDSEQQMADLSVGGGCPSCGGALSVRKTPGQVWGYCPSCRRLSQPRMAVGPRGIVLMHRTAAA' A
#
# COMPACT_ATOMS: atom_id res chain seq x y z
N MET A 1 -4.90 31.99 10.50
CA MET A 1 -5.61 30.82 9.94
C MET A 1 -4.58 30.06 9.11
N LEU A 2 -4.03 28.95 9.60
CA LEU A 2 -3.06 28.17 8.84
C LEU A 2 -3.82 27.21 7.93
N GLU A 3 -3.77 27.46 6.62
CA GLU A 3 -4.32 26.58 5.60
C GLU A 3 -3.30 25.47 5.32
N VAL A 4 -3.56 24.28 5.87
CA VAL A 4 -2.77 23.08 5.58
C VAL A 4 -3.14 22.59 4.18
N LYS A 5 -2.42 23.11 3.17
CA LYS A 5 -2.45 22.54 1.81
C LYS A 5 -1.91 21.12 1.88
N THR A 6 -2.82 20.17 1.82
CA THR A 6 -2.49 18.75 1.73
C THR A 6 -2.13 18.46 0.28
N ASP A 7 -0.83 18.51 -0.01
CA ASP A 7 -0.24 18.10 -1.29
C ASP A 7 -0.52 16.61 -1.52
N SER A 8 -1.67 16.28 -2.13
CA SER A 8 -2.14 14.90 -2.31
C SER A 8 -1.30 14.05 -3.28
N GLU A 9 -0.27 14.61 -3.89
CA GLU A 9 0.59 13.90 -4.84
C GLU A 9 1.90 13.38 -4.22
N GLN A 10 2.34 13.91 -3.07
CA GLN A 10 3.55 13.46 -2.36
C GLN A 10 3.32 12.80 -0.99
N GLN A 11 2.07 12.57 -0.58
CA GLN A 11 1.80 12.06 0.76
C GLN A 11 2.41 10.67 1.01
N MET A 12 3.42 10.66 1.87
CA MET A 12 3.82 9.48 2.60
C MET A 12 2.61 9.02 3.42
N ALA A 13 2.11 7.83 3.14
CA ALA A 13 0.94 7.29 3.81
C ALA A 13 1.28 5.88 4.30
N ASP A 14 1.09 5.65 5.59
CA ASP A 14 1.11 4.32 6.18
C ASP A 14 -0.34 3.87 6.32
N LEU A 15 -0.69 2.79 5.63
CA LEU A 15 -2.06 2.32 5.44
C LEU A 15 -2.09 0.83 5.76
N SER A 16 -3.03 0.38 6.58
CA SER A 16 -3.26 -1.05 6.76
C SER A 16 -4.42 -1.52 5.90
N VAL A 17 -4.15 -2.46 4.99
CA VAL A 17 -5.17 -3.04 4.09
C VAL A 17 -5.53 -4.43 4.59
N GLY A 18 -6.75 -4.57 5.09
CA GLY A 18 -7.33 -5.89 5.43
C GLY A 18 -7.52 -6.72 4.16
N GLY A 19 -7.10 -7.99 4.17
CA GLY A 19 -7.12 -8.82 2.97
C GLY A 19 -6.01 -8.53 1.95
N GLY A 20 -5.04 -7.68 2.29
CA GLY A 20 -4.04 -7.19 1.33
C GLY A 20 -2.94 -8.20 0.99
N CYS A 21 -2.70 -9.22 1.82
CA CYS A 21 -1.66 -10.21 1.50
C CYS A 21 -2.18 -11.26 0.50
N PRO A 22 -1.60 -11.39 -0.71
CA PRO A 22 -2.05 -12.37 -1.70
C PRO A 22 -1.77 -13.83 -1.29
N SER A 23 -0.91 -14.05 -0.29
CA SER A 23 -0.53 -15.41 0.14
C SER A 23 -1.40 -15.93 1.29
N CYS A 24 -1.68 -15.10 2.31
CA CYS A 24 -2.43 -15.54 3.50
C CYS A 24 -3.79 -14.85 3.67
N GLY A 25 -4.12 -13.85 2.84
CA GLY A 25 -5.32 -13.02 3.02
C GLY A 25 -5.27 -12.15 4.29
N GLY A 26 -4.14 -12.10 4.98
CA GLY A 26 -3.96 -11.31 6.19
C GLY A 26 -3.86 -9.81 5.91
N ALA A 27 -3.85 -9.04 7.00
CA ALA A 27 -3.60 -7.61 6.94
C ALA A 27 -2.21 -7.31 6.35
N LEU A 28 -2.15 -6.31 5.48
CA LEU A 28 -0.94 -5.84 4.84
C LEU A 28 -0.70 -4.38 5.22
N SER A 29 0.42 -4.11 5.87
CA SER A 29 0.89 -2.76 6.16
C SER A 29 1.55 -2.20 4.91
N VAL A 30 0.95 -1.16 4.33
CA VAL A 30 1.40 -0.51 3.12
C VAL A 30 1.94 0.87 3.44
N ARG A 31 3.21 1.09 3.12
CA ARG A 31 3.84 2.40 3.18
C ARG A 31 4.03 2.93 1.76
N LYS A 32 3.33 4.01 1.44
CA LYS A 32 3.56 4.80 0.23
C LYS A 32 4.64 5.84 0.54
N THR A 33 5.62 5.95 -0.35
CA THR A 33 6.61 7.04 -0.41
C THR A 33 6.54 7.67 -1.81
N PRO A 34 7.12 8.86 -2.03
CA PRO A 34 7.21 9.44 -3.36
C PRO A 34 7.87 8.43 -4.33
N GLY A 35 7.11 7.96 -5.32
CA GLY A 35 7.57 7.02 -6.36
C GLY A 35 7.63 5.53 -5.99
N GLN A 36 7.40 5.13 -4.73
CA GLN A 36 7.46 3.72 -4.33
C GLN A 36 6.37 3.35 -3.32
N VAL A 37 5.98 2.09 -3.33
CA VAL A 37 5.02 1.54 -2.38
C VAL A 37 5.56 0.22 -1.86
N TRP A 38 5.64 0.11 -0.55
CA TRP A 38 6.12 -1.08 0.14
C TRP A 38 4.98 -1.70 0.94
N GLY A 39 4.80 -3.00 0.82
CA GLY A 39 3.81 -3.77 1.55
C GLY A 39 4.48 -4.83 2.42
N TYR A 40 4.21 -4.82 3.72
CA TYR A 40 4.68 -5.82 4.68
C TYR A 40 3.51 -6.62 5.24
N CYS A 41 3.62 -7.95 5.23
CA CYS A 41 2.68 -8.81 5.91
C CYS A 41 3.33 -9.39 7.18
N PRO A 42 2.81 -9.11 8.38
CA PRO A 42 3.35 -9.66 9.63
C PRO A 42 3.14 -11.17 9.75
N SER A 43 2.07 -11.72 9.18
CA SER A 43 1.77 -13.17 9.24
C SER A 43 2.74 -13.98 8.38
N CYS A 44 3.01 -13.55 7.15
CA CYS A 44 3.99 -14.19 6.27
C CYS A 44 5.44 -13.71 6.50
N ARG A 45 5.62 -12.65 7.30
CA ARG A 45 6.89 -11.90 7.46
C ARG A 45 7.56 -11.54 6.14
N ARG A 46 6.77 -11.22 5.13
CA ARG A 46 7.24 -10.97 3.76
C ARG A 46 7.11 -9.51 3.39
N LEU A 47 8.17 -8.96 2.83
CA LEU A 47 8.19 -7.65 2.19
C LEU A 47 7.83 -7.82 0.71
N SER A 48 6.96 -6.95 0.21
CA SER A 48 6.52 -6.88 -1.17
C SER A 48 6.54 -5.43 -1.63
N GLN A 49 6.64 -5.22 -2.94
CA GLN A 49 6.60 -3.88 -3.53
C GLN A 49 5.40 -3.80 -4.50
N PRO A 50 4.16 -3.73 -3.96
CA PRO A 50 2.98 -3.65 -4.81
C PRO A 50 2.95 -2.32 -5.56
N ARG A 51 2.25 -2.28 -6.69
CA ARG A 51 1.80 -1.00 -7.26
C ARG A 51 0.49 -0.61 -6.60
N MET A 52 0.36 0.67 -6.27
CA MET A 52 -0.86 1.22 -5.69
C MET A 52 -1.50 2.16 -6.70
N ALA A 53 -2.78 1.96 -6.97
CA ALA A 53 -3.60 2.90 -7.72
C ALA A 53 -4.72 3.39 -6.81
N VAL A 54 -4.94 4.70 -6.79
CA VAL A 54 -6.07 5.30 -6.07
C VAL A 54 -7.15 5.57 -7.11
N GLY A 55 -8.32 4.96 -6.93
CA GLY A 55 -9.49 5.14 -7.78
C GLY A 55 -10.66 5.75 -7.01
N PRO A 56 -11.77 6.06 -7.70
CA PRO A 56 -12.95 6.69 -7.07
C PRO A 56 -13.64 5.80 -6.02
N ARG A 57 -13.34 4.49 -6.00
CA ARG A 57 -13.87 3.50 -5.05
C ARG A 57 -12.89 3.10 -3.95
N GLY A 58 -11.73 3.74 -3.90
CA GLY A 58 -10.70 3.47 -2.89
C GLY A 58 -9.37 3.03 -3.51
N ILE A 59 -8.60 2.30 -2.72
CA ILE A 59 -7.22 1.94 -3.01
C ILE A 59 -7.19 0.54 -3.62
N VAL A 60 -6.50 0.40 -4.74
CA VAL A 60 -6.21 -0.89 -5.39
C VAL A 60 -4.72 -1.18 -5.25
N LEU A 61 -4.40 -2.34 -4.66
CA LEU A 61 -3.04 -2.86 -4.60
C LEU A 61 -2.88 -3.95 -5.65
N MET A 62 -1.87 -3.79 -6.49
CA MET A 62 -1.49 -4.76 -7.51
C MET A 62 -0.17 -5.38 -7.11
N HIS A 63 -0.20 -6.67 -6.78
CA HIS A 63 0.99 -7.44 -6.44
C HIS A 63 1.56 -8.10 -7.70
N ARG A 64 2.88 -8.02 -7.90
CA ARG A 64 3.54 -8.92 -8.85
C ARG A 64 3.60 -10.29 -8.19
N THR A 65 2.77 -11.22 -8.65
CA THR A 65 2.98 -12.64 -8.36
C THR A 65 4.21 -13.08 -9.15
N ALA A 66 5.30 -13.41 -8.45
CA ALA A 66 6.32 -14.22 -9.07
C ALA A 66 5.67 -15.58 -9.35
N ALA A 67 5.29 -15.82 -10.60
CA ALA A 67 4.96 -17.16 -11.06
C ALA A 67 6.24 -17.98 -10.88
N ALA A 68 6.19 -18.98 -10.00
CA ALA A 68 7.23 -19.99 -9.85
C ALA A 68 7.17 -20.98 -11.02
#